data_AF-A0A1A9UXZ3-F1
#
_entry.id   AF-A0A1A9UXZ3-F1
#
_cell.length_a   1.000
_cell.length_b   1.000
_cell.length_c   1.000
_cell.angle_alpha   90.00
_cell.angle_beta   90.00
_cell.angle_gamma   90.00
#
_symmetry.space_group_name_H-M   'P 1'
#
loop_
_entity.id
_entity.type
_entity.pdbx_description
1 polymer ?
#
loop_
_entity_poly.entity_id
_entity_poly.type
_entity_poly.pdbx_seq_one_letter_code
_entity_poly.pdbx_strand_id
1 'polypeptide(L)'
;MFIIVSFLSAIIILIITFYVYLTWNFHYWRERNVPGPKPKPLFGTFPSTITGKRNFFYDVDEIYRNFKGKTKFAGVFMIRKPYLFVLDPELCKEILINKFKHFQINLSTQWIRKISEGKGGGYNNITTILALPIMARS
;
A
#
# COMPACT_ATOMS: atom_id res chain seq x y z
N MET A 1 11.43 37.76 -21.04
CA MET A 1 12.49 36.74 -20.89
C MET A 1 12.70 36.32 -19.44
N PHE A 2 13.03 37.24 -18.52
CA PHE A 2 13.27 36.94 -17.09
C PHE A 2 12.10 36.26 -16.35
N ILE A 3 10.85 36.66 -16.64
CA ILE A 3 9.67 36.07 -16.01
C ILE A 3 9.55 34.58 -16.39
N ILE A 4 9.69 34.25 -17.68
CA ILE A 4 9.60 32.87 -18.17
C ILE A 4 10.69 31.99 -17.55
N VAL A 5 11.93 32.48 -17.48
CA VAL A 5 13.04 31.77 -16.84
C VAL A 5 12.77 31.53 -15.35
N SER A 6 12.22 32.52 -14.65
CA SER A 6 11.86 32.40 -13.23
C SER A 6 10.80 31.32 -13.00
N PHE A 7 9.73 31.31 -13.79
CA PHE A 7 8.68 30.27 -13.73
C PHE A 7 9.23 28.87 -14.04
N LEU A 8 10.07 28.73 -15.07
CA LEU A 8 10.70 27.45 -15.40
C LEU A 8 11.59 26.94 -14.25
N SER A 9 12.38 27.82 -13.64
CA SER A 9 13.23 27.46 -12.50
C SER A 9 12.42 26.99 -11.28
N ALA A 10 11.29 27.65 -10.99
CA ALA A 10 10.40 27.27 -9.89
C ALA A 10 9.76 25.89 -10.12
N ILE A 11 9.34 25.59 -11.36
CA ILE A 11 8.79 24.28 -11.73
C ILE A 11 9.85 23.19 -11.56
N ILE A 12 11.08 23.44 -11.98
CA ILE A 12 12.18 22.47 -11.84
C ILE A 12 12.44 22.16 -10.36
N ILE A 13 12.53 23.18 -9.51
CA ILE A 13 12.74 23.01 -8.06
C ILE A 13 11.58 22.22 -7.45
N LEU A 14 10.34 22.51 -7.84
CA LEU A 14 9.16 21.78 -7.39
C LEU A 14 9.23 20.29 -7.78
N ILE A 15 9.58 19.98 -9.02
CA ILE A 15 9.72 18.60 -9.51
C ILE A 15 10.83 17.86 -8.76
N ILE A 16 11.99 18.48 -8.56
CA ILE A 16 13.10 17.88 -7.83
C ILE A 16 12.70 17.58 -6.38
N THR A 17 12.10 18.57 -5.69
CA THR A 17 11.65 18.41 -4.30
C THR A 17 10.63 17.29 -4.18
N PHE A 18 9.68 17.24 -5.12
CA PHE A 18 8.66 16.21 -5.16
C PHE A 18 9.27 14.81 -5.45
N TYR A 19 10.25 14.72 -6.35
CA TYR A 19 10.95 13.47 -6.64
C TYR A 19 11.73 12.96 -5.43
N VAL A 20 12.47 13.82 -4.73
CA VAL A 20 13.19 13.48 -3.50
C VAL A 20 12.22 13.02 -2.42
N TYR A 21 11.11 13.74 -2.25
CA TYR A 21 10.07 13.39 -1.28
C TYR A 21 9.45 12.01 -1.53
N LEU A 22 9.33 11.60 -2.79
CA LEU A 22 8.83 10.27 -3.15
C LEU A 22 9.86 9.15 -2.92
N THR A 23 11.14 9.43 -3.17
CA THR A 23 12.20 8.40 -3.19
C THR A 23 12.90 8.21 -1.84
N TRP A 24 12.81 9.19 -0.92
CA TRP A 24 13.52 9.14 0.35
C TRP A 24 13.22 7.87 1.18
N ASN A 25 11.99 7.36 1.13
CA ASN A 25 11.60 6.17 1.88
C ASN A 25 12.04 4.83 1.26
N PHE A 26 12.57 4.82 0.03
CA PHE A 26 12.91 3.57 -0.68
C PHE A 26 14.13 2.85 -0.08
N HIS A 27 14.88 3.51 0.79
CA HIS A 27 16.02 2.91 1.50
C HIS A 27 15.58 2.00 2.67
N TYR A 28 14.33 2.14 3.16
CA TYR A 28 13.84 1.50 4.38
C TYR A 28 14.07 -0.03 4.45
N TRP A 29 13.74 -0.75 3.37
CA TRP A 29 13.89 -2.22 3.31
C TRP A 29 15.32 -2.66 3.03
N ARG A 30 16.08 -1.86 2.27
CA ARG A 30 17.49 -2.12 1.98
C ARG A 30 18.34 -2.05 3.23
N GLU A 31 18.10 -1.07 4.10
CA GLU A 31 18.79 -0.95 5.40
C GLU A 31 18.49 -2.11 6.34
N ARG A 32 17.33 -2.77 6.19
CA ARG A 32 16.90 -3.90 7.00
C ARG A 32 17.25 -5.26 6.39
N ASN A 33 18.01 -5.28 5.30
CA ASN A 33 18.35 -6.50 4.54
C ASN A 33 17.11 -7.32 4.14
N VAL A 34 15.98 -6.63 3.89
CA VAL A 34 14.75 -7.29 3.46
C VAL A 34 14.71 -7.30 1.92
N PRO A 35 14.71 -8.48 1.29
CA PRO A 35 14.64 -8.60 -0.16
C PRO A 35 13.27 -8.12 -0.65
N GLY A 36 13.20 -7.54 -1.85
CA GLY A 36 11.92 -7.07 -2.39
C GLY A 36 12.05 -6.45 -3.79
N PRO A 37 10.92 -6.28 -4.49
CA PRO A 37 10.90 -5.62 -5.79
C PRO A 37 11.30 -4.14 -5.65
N LYS A 38 12.12 -3.64 -6.59
CA LYS A 38 12.52 -2.23 -6.61
C LYS A 38 11.29 -1.35 -6.79
N PRO A 39 10.98 -0.43 -5.85
CA PRO A 39 9.84 0.47 -6.01
C PRO A 39 10.11 1.49 -7.12
N LYS A 40 9.08 1.79 -7.92
CA LYS A 40 9.12 2.87 -8.91
C LYS A 40 8.62 4.16 -8.25
N PRO A 41 9.23 5.33 -8.53
CA PRO A 41 8.71 6.62 -8.06
C PRO A 41 7.25 6.78 -8.49
N LEU A 42 6.41 7.33 -7.61
CA LEU A 42 4.94 7.42 -7.73
C LEU A 42 4.21 6.08 -7.62
N PHE A 43 4.57 5.08 -8.42
CA PHE A 43 3.86 3.80 -8.53
C PHE A 43 4.12 2.83 -7.37
N GLY A 44 5.17 3.05 -6.59
CA GLY A 44 5.61 2.13 -5.56
C GLY A 44 5.94 0.76 -6.16
N THR A 45 5.55 -0.30 -5.45
CA THR A 45 5.67 -1.69 -5.92
C THR A 45 4.44 -2.15 -6.74
N PHE A 46 3.31 -1.44 -6.62
CA PHE A 46 2.01 -1.83 -7.17
C PHE A 46 1.52 -0.80 -8.20
N PRO A 47 2.01 -0.85 -9.45
CA PRO A 47 1.69 0.17 -10.46
C PRO A 47 0.21 0.24 -10.83
N SER A 48 -0.53 -0.85 -10.65
CA SER A 48 -1.92 -0.96 -11.08
C SER A 48 -2.88 -0.25 -10.13
N THR A 49 -2.51 -0.09 -8.86
CA THR A 49 -3.26 0.73 -7.89
C THR A 49 -3.39 2.18 -8.34
N ILE A 50 -2.38 2.70 -9.04
CA ILE A 50 -2.36 4.10 -9.50
C ILE A 50 -2.81 4.22 -10.95
N THR A 51 -2.37 3.29 -11.79
CA THR A 51 -2.66 3.36 -13.23
C THR A 51 -4.10 2.94 -13.54
N GLY A 52 -4.74 2.13 -12.70
CA GLY A 52 -6.11 1.62 -12.93
C GLY A 52 -6.25 0.63 -14.09
N LYS A 53 -5.15 0.35 -14.83
CA LYS A 53 -5.15 -0.52 -16.02
C LYS A 53 -5.47 -1.99 -15.73
N ARG A 54 -5.18 -2.47 -14.53
CA ARG A 54 -5.47 -3.84 -14.10
C ARG A 54 -5.80 -3.88 -12.61
N ASN A 55 -6.41 -4.97 -12.17
CA ASN A 55 -6.73 -5.16 -10.76
C ASN A 55 -5.43 -5.26 -9.92
N PHE A 56 -5.43 -4.64 -8.74
CA PHE A 56 -4.36 -4.71 -7.75
C PHE A 56 -3.91 -6.16 -7.47
N PHE A 57 -4.85 -7.12 -7.45
CA PHE A 57 -4.52 -8.53 -7.20
C PHE A 57 -3.55 -9.14 -8.22
N TYR A 58 -3.52 -8.66 -9.47
CA TYR A 58 -2.55 -9.14 -10.44
C TYR A 58 -1.12 -8.70 -10.11
N ASP A 59 -0.93 -7.49 -9.55
CA ASP A 59 0.38 -7.05 -9.07
C ASP A 59 0.82 -7.92 -7.88
N VAL A 60 -0.09 -8.20 -6.95
CA VAL A 60 0.16 -9.04 -5.78
C VAL A 60 0.58 -10.45 -6.20
N ASP A 61 -0.14 -11.06 -7.14
CA ASP A 61 0.13 -12.39 -7.66
C ASP A 61 1.47 -12.45 -8.44
N GLU A 62 1.79 -11.42 -9.21
CA GLU A 62 3.08 -11.29 -9.89
C GLU A 62 4.25 -11.23 -8.89
N ILE A 63 4.13 -10.44 -7.83
CA ILE A 63 5.13 -10.37 -6.76
C ILE A 63 5.22 -11.71 -6.03
N TYR A 64 4.08 -12.32 -5.71
CA TYR A 64 4.05 -13.63 -5.07
C TYR A 64 4.80 -14.67 -5.89
N ARG A 65 4.49 -14.81 -7.19
CA ARG A 65 5.17 -15.76 -8.08
C ARG A 65 6.67 -15.49 -8.24
N ASN A 66 7.09 -14.24 -8.29
CA ASN A 66 8.49 -13.87 -8.50
C ASN A 66 9.40 -14.20 -7.30
N PHE A 67 8.84 -14.13 -6.09
CA PHE A 67 9.59 -14.27 -4.83
C PHE A 67 9.28 -15.58 -4.07
N LYS A 68 8.20 -16.28 -4.42
CA LYS A 68 7.87 -17.61 -3.87
C LYS A 68 9.05 -18.57 -4.08
N GLY A 69 9.45 -19.26 -3.01
CA GLY A 69 10.56 -20.22 -3.01
C GLY A 69 11.96 -19.60 -2.90
N LYS A 70 12.10 -18.27 -3.03
CA LYS A 70 13.39 -17.58 -2.82
C LYS A 70 13.50 -16.96 -1.43
N THR A 71 12.39 -16.42 -0.93
CA THR A 71 12.34 -15.65 0.31
C THR A 71 11.02 -15.88 1.03
N LYS A 72 11.03 -15.95 2.37
CA LYS A 72 9.80 -16.12 3.18
C LYS A 72 8.95 -14.84 3.27
N PHE A 73 9.58 -13.69 3.08
CA PHE A 73 8.96 -12.37 3.10
C PHE A 73 9.64 -11.45 2.09
N ALA A 74 8.90 -10.46 1.60
CA ALA A 74 9.37 -9.43 0.70
C ALA A 74 8.98 -8.04 1.20
N GLY A 75 9.91 -7.08 1.11
CA GLY A 75 9.64 -5.68 1.40
C GLY A 75 8.96 -5.02 0.20
N VAL A 76 7.74 -4.52 0.37
CA VAL A 76 7.00 -3.83 -0.69
C VAL A 76 6.69 -2.40 -0.25
N PHE A 77 6.41 -1.53 -1.21
CA PHE A 77 5.98 -0.16 -0.97
C PHE A 77 4.61 0.08 -1.59
N MET A 78 3.63 0.47 -0.77
CA MET A 78 2.36 0.99 -1.27
C MET A 78 2.45 2.51 -1.29
N ILE A 79 2.58 3.06 -2.50
CA ILE A 79 2.89 4.47 -2.80
C ILE A 79 4.24 4.89 -2.18
N ARG A 80 4.28 5.10 -0.87
CA ARG A 80 5.48 5.48 -0.09
C ARG A 80 5.64 4.71 1.21
N LYS A 81 4.57 4.08 1.70
CA LYS A 81 4.59 3.40 2.99
C LYS A 81 5.22 2.02 2.80
N PRO A 82 6.24 1.65 3.59
CA PRO A 82 6.80 0.31 3.56
C PRO A 82 5.81 -0.69 4.18
N TYR A 83 5.59 -1.81 3.50
CA TYR A 83 4.82 -2.94 4.00
C TYR A 83 5.63 -4.23 3.86
N LEU A 84 5.49 -5.12 4.84
CA LEU A 84 6.10 -6.45 4.79
C LEU A 84 5.09 -7.39 4.14
N PHE A 85 5.47 -7.96 3.00
CA PHE A 85 4.66 -8.92 2.27
C PHE A 85 5.11 -10.33 2.62
N VAL A 86 4.25 -11.09 3.31
CA VAL A 86 4.55 -12.46 3.74
C VAL A 86 4.20 -13.43 2.62
N LEU A 87 5.18 -14.22 2.18
CA LEU A 87 5.06 -15.15 1.06
C LEU A 87 4.86 -16.60 1.52
N ASP A 88 5.34 -16.91 2.72
CA ASP A 88 5.27 -18.24 3.32
C ASP A 88 3.89 -18.45 4.01
N PRO A 89 3.08 -19.43 3.58
CA PRO A 89 1.77 -19.72 4.18
C PRO A 89 1.86 -20.11 5.66
N GLU A 90 2.92 -20.81 6.07
CA GLU A 90 3.11 -21.23 7.47
C GLU A 90 3.36 -20.02 8.35
N LEU A 91 4.22 -19.10 7.89
CA LEU A 91 4.50 -17.85 8.57
C LEU A 91 3.25 -16.94 8.62
N CYS A 92 2.47 -16.89 7.55
CA CYS A 92 1.21 -16.17 7.51
C CYS A 92 0.24 -16.71 8.57
N LYS A 93 0.11 -18.03 8.66
CA LYS A 93 -0.72 -18.70 9.67
C LYS A 93 -0.24 -18.39 11.09
N GLU A 94 1.07 -18.45 11.35
CA GLU A 94 1.64 -18.12 12.65
C GLU A 94 1.33 -16.68 13.05
N ILE A 95 1.49 -15.73 12.13
CA ILE A 95 1.20 -14.31 12.36
C ILE A 95 -0.30 -14.10 12.68
N LEU A 96 -1.17 -14.71 11.87
CA LEU A 96 -2.62 -14.56 11.99
C LEU A 96 -3.22 -15.25 13.22
N ILE A 97 -2.61 -16.34 13.71
CA ILE A 97 -3.11 -17.09 14.87
C ILE A 97 -2.40 -16.63 16.16
N ASN A 98 -1.07 -16.70 16.20
CA ASN A 98 -0.31 -16.51 17.44
C ASN A 98 -0.01 -15.05 17.72
N LYS A 99 0.19 -14.25 16.68
CA LYS A 99 0.60 -12.83 16.83
C LYS A 99 -0.50 -11.84 16.50
N PHE A 100 -1.74 -12.29 16.33
CA PHE A 100 -2.87 -11.43 15.96
C PHE A 100 -2.97 -10.16 16.82
N LYS A 101 -2.81 -10.29 18.14
CA LYS A 101 -2.85 -9.16 19.10
C LYS A 101 -1.87 -8.03 18.77
N HIS A 102 -0.71 -8.34 18.17
CA HIS A 102 0.30 -7.35 17.80
C HIS A 102 0.04 -6.70 16.42
N PHE A 103 -0.81 -7.30 15.59
CA PHE A 103 -1.20 -6.80 14.27
C PHE A 103 -2.64 -6.26 14.25
N GLN A 104 -3.22 -5.99 15.43
CA GLN A 104 -4.62 -5.57 15.59
C GLN A 104 -4.95 -4.19 15.02
N ILE A 105 -3.98 -3.36 14.62
CA ILE A 105 -4.25 -2.08 13.93
C ILE A 105 -4.12 -2.31 12.43
N ASN A 106 -5.17 -2.86 11.84
CA ASN A 106 -5.34 -2.93 10.38
C ASN A 106 -6.40 -1.91 9.94
N LEU A 107 -6.42 -1.57 8.65
CA LEU A 107 -7.38 -0.58 8.13
C LEU A 107 -8.84 -1.00 8.41
N SER A 108 -9.13 -2.30 8.50
CA SER A 108 -10.47 -2.81 8.84
C SER A 108 -10.86 -2.56 10.30
N THR A 109 -9.96 -2.71 11.28
CA THR A 109 -10.26 -2.32 12.68
C THR A 109 -10.43 -0.82 12.83
N GLN A 110 -9.67 -0.01 12.09
CA GLN A 110 -9.89 1.45 12.12
C GLN A 110 -11.26 1.82 11.56
N TRP A 111 -11.72 1.14 10.51
CA TRP A 111 -13.07 1.31 9.97
C TRP A 111 -14.15 0.87 10.96
N ILE A 112 -14.03 -0.31 11.58
CA ILE A 112 -14.97 -0.79 12.60
C ILE A 112 -15.02 0.14 13.80
N ARG A 113 -13.86 0.61 14.30
CA ARG A 113 -13.80 1.57 15.40
C ARG A 113 -14.47 2.91 15.02
N LYS A 114 -14.30 3.37 13.79
CA LYS A 114 -14.92 4.60 13.30
C LYS A 114 -16.45 4.48 13.19
N ILE A 115 -16.95 3.29 12.87
CA ILE A 115 -18.38 2.94 12.92
C ILE A 115 -18.87 2.89 14.37
N SER A 116 -18.13 2.21 15.28
CA SER A 116 -18.54 2.07 16.68
C SER A 116 -18.48 3.39 17.45
N GLU A 117 -17.59 4.31 17.07
CA GLU A 117 -17.46 5.64 17.66
C GLU A 117 -18.44 6.67 17.07
N GLY A 118 -19.30 6.26 16.12
CA GLY A 118 -20.31 7.16 15.51
C GLY A 118 -19.72 8.33 14.71
N LYS A 119 -18.42 8.30 14.39
CA LYS A 119 -17.70 9.35 13.63
C LYS A 119 -17.56 9.02 12.14
N GLY A 120 -18.30 8.02 11.65
CA GLY A 120 -18.47 7.77 10.23
C GLY A 120 -19.28 8.91 9.60
N GLY A 121 -18.63 9.70 8.75
CA GLY A 121 -19.27 10.80 8.02
C GLY A 121 -20.59 10.35 7.38
N GLY A 122 -21.60 11.22 7.48
CA GLY A 122 -23.00 10.94 7.20
C GLY A 122 -23.23 10.25 5.87
N TYR A 123 -23.90 9.09 5.95
CA TYR A 123 -24.65 8.50 4.86
C TYR A 123 -26.04 8.22 5.39
N ASN A 124 -26.81 9.29 5.47
CA ASN A 124 -28.19 9.32 5.93
C ASN A 124 -29.09 8.81 4.81
N ASN A 125 -28.84 7.63 4.26
CA ASN A 125 -29.71 7.03 3.26
C ASN A 125 -29.63 5.50 3.36
N ILE A 126 -30.82 4.91 3.27
CA ILE A 126 -31.23 3.53 3.55
C ILE A 126 -30.52 2.46 2.69
N THR A 127 -29.57 2.88 1.85
CA THR A 127 -28.80 2.05 0.91
C THR A 127 -27.63 1.30 1.55
N THR A 128 -27.18 1.68 2.75
CA THR A 128 -26.02 1.03 3.40
C THR A 128 -26.35 -0.31 4.07
N ILE A 129 -27.60 -0.56 4.46
CA ILE A 129 -27.99 -1.82 5.12
C ILE A 129 -27.95 -3.01 4.13
N LEU A 130 -27.97 -2.76 2.82
CA LEU A 130 -28.01 -3.81 1.80
C LEU A 130 -26.64 -4.23 1.24
N ALA A 131 -25.53 -3.59 1.61
CA ALA A 131 -24.22 -3.92 1.05
C ALA A 131 -23.50 -5.09 1.75
N LEU A 132 -24.05 -5.61 2.86
CA LEU A 132 -23.39 -6.63 3.69
C LEU A 132 -23.71 -8.12 3.41
N PRO A 133 -24.64 -8.56 2.53
CA PRO A 133 -24.79 -10.00 2.24
C PRO A 133 -24.12 -10.51 0.95
N ILE A 134 -23.52 -9.68 0.08
CA ILE A 134 -23.13 -10.15 -1.28
C ILE A 134 -21.70 -10.72 -1.37
N MET A 135 -20.83 -10.52 -0.37
CA MET A 135 -19.46 -11.11 -0.39
C MET A 135 -19.30 -12.42 0.40
N ALA A 136 -20.40 -13.12 0.68
CA ALA A 136 -20.36 -14.42 1.36
C ALA A 136 -21.12 -15.53 0.60
N ARG A 137 -21.06 -15.56 -0.74
CA ARG A 137 -21.40 -16.77 -1.51
C ARG A 137 -20.94 -16.71 -2.98
N SER A 138 -19.76 -17.27 -3.26
CA SER A 138 -19.48 -18.21 -4.37
C SER A 138 -17.98 -18.47 -4.41
#